data_AF-A0A124IMR3-F1
#
_entry.id   AF-A0A124IMR3-F1
#
_cell.length_a   1.000
_cell.length_b   1.000
_cell.length_c   1.000
_cell.angle_alpha   90.00
_cell.angle_beta   90.00
_cell.angle_gamma   90.00
#
_symmetry.space_group_name_H-M   'P 1'
#
loop_
_entity.id
_entity.type
_entity.pdbx_description
1 polymer ?
#
loop_
_entity_poly.entity_id
_entity_poly.type
_entity_poly.pdbx_seq_one_letter_code
_entity_poly.pdbx_strand_id
1 'polypeptide(L)'
;MTIDQTMNQILKLKIKQFKDNELEVDRDKLMNYSTLMRESEVLRIVKHLNPDNTKPASKRSNYPYIKNVIITDIGEEVDLYKDSKGYLSFNEDKFKRLMASSGNIRNSKAAFVKESLFDKANDILLCGLPVDQKYDVFAKFSSYYALCSTDSIPLTFLPNIVIIDDFKHKIEETFDLVKETGKDQYEVVNNQKHETEIMPFDGAGLLSVECALKFCNDLGIDISQVGEEESKSKSKIPACWQFRFIPCGKGDLFTFDIKGFTKEKGVKQITDMWGRAWDLFDAEGNLLIDVVLTKSQFKFHKLYASYDAWFKVFTTEIPWI
;
A
#
# COMPACT_ATOMS: atom_id res chain seq x y z
N MET A 1 4.57 21.12 7.07
CA MET A 1 5.77 20.31 7.36
C MET A 1 5.98 19.40 6.18
N THR A 2 7.07 19.59 5.44
CA THR A 2 7.36 18.78 4.25
C THR A 2 8.27 17.66 4.70
N ILE A 3 7.74 16.45 4.85
CA ILE A 3 8.60 15.29 5.05
C ILE A 3 9.33 15.08 3.72
N ASP A 4 10.65 15.24 3.72
CA ASP A 4 11.45 15.11 2.51
C ASP A 4 11.47 13.64 2.08
N GLN A 5 10.75 13.33 1.01
CA GLN A 5 10.71 11.99 0.44
C GLN A 5 11.68 11.94 -0.73
N THR A 6 12.52 10.91 -0.74
CA THR A 6 13.48 10.70 -1.83
C THR A 6 12.76 10.56 -3.17
N MET A 7 13.00 11.53 -4.06
CA MET A 7 12.55 11.52 -5.44
C MET A 7 13.55 10.73 -6.29
N ASN A 8 13.06 9.88 -7.19
CA ASN A 8 13.86 9.05 -8.07
C ASN A 8 13.45 9.27 -9.53
N GLN A 9 14.39 9.04 -10.44
CA GLN A 9 14.14 8.95 -11.86
C GLN A 9 14.00 7.49 -12.28
N ILE A 10 12.94 7.22 -13.05
CA ILE A 10 12.67 5.92 -13.65
C ILE A 10 12.36 6.11 -15.13
N LEU A 11 12.58 5.08 -15.95
CA LEU A 11 12.15 5.15 -17.35
C LEU A 11 10.63 5.04 -17.46
N LYS A 12 10.08 5.89 -18.31
CA LYS A 12 8.71 5.88 -18.78
C LYS A 12 8.72 5.75 -20.31
N LEU A 13 8.47 4.54 -20.79
CA LEU A 13 8.50 4.19 -22.21
C LEU A 13 7.08 4.00 -22.74
N LYS A 14 6.84 4.20 -24.02
CA LYS A 14 5.57 3.89 -24.69
C LYS A 14 5.69 2.56 -25.40
N ILE A 15 4.67 1.71 -25.30
CA ILE A 15 4.76 0.36 -25.87
C ILE A 15 4.96 0.36 -27.39
N LYS A 16 4.39 1.33 -28.11
CA LYS A 16 4.61 1.51 -29.55
C LYS A 16 6.05 1.80 -29.97
N GLN A 17 6.92 2.12 -29.02
CA GLN A 17 8.35 2.28 -29.31
C GLN A 17 9.04 0.93 -29.49
N PHE A 18 8.49 -0.13 -28.91
CA PHE A 18 9.02 -1.47 -29.02
C PHE A 18 8.58 -2.08 -30.35
N LYS A 19 9.54 -2.64 -31.09
CA LYS A 19 9.30 -3.46 -32.28
C LYS A 19 9.66 -4.89 -31.93
N ASP A 20 8.75 -5.83 -32.16
CA ASP A 20 8.93 -7.23 -31.75
C ASP A 20 9.31 -7.39 -30.26
N ASN A 21 8.74 -6.52 -29.41
CA ASN A 21 9.03 -6.39 -27.99
C ASN A 21 10.44 -5.90 -27.64
N GLU A 22 11.19 -5.38 -28.61
CA GLU A 22 12.55 -4.86 -28.42
C GLU A 22 12.62 -3.35 -28.68
N LEU A 23 13.39 -2.66 -27.85
CA LEU A 23 13.68 -1.24 -28.01
C LEU A 23 15.15 -0.98 -27.67
N GLU A 24 15.90 -0.52 -28.66
CA GLU A 24 17.25 0.01 -28.47
C GLU A 24 17.23 1.54 -28.48
N VAL A 25 17.79 2.14 -27.43
CA VAL A 25 17.92 3.59 -27.30
C VAL A 25 19.34 3.91 -26.85
N ASP A 26 19.95 4.87 -27.55
CA ASP A 26 21.20 5.48 -27.16
C ASP A 26 21.17 5.91 -25.68
N ARG A 27 22.16 5.44 -24.91
CA ARG A 27 22.27 5.69 -23.47
C ARG A 27 22.22 7.18 -23.13
N ASP A 28 22.70 8.05 -24.02
CA ASP A 28 22.71 9.50 -23.83
C ASP A 28 21.32 10.15 -23.96
N LYS A 29 20.35 9.42 -24.55
CA LYS A 29 18.96 9.86 -24.73
C LYS A 29 18.00 9.29 -23.70
N LEU A 30 18.45 8.39 -22.81
CA LEU A 30 17.61 7.76 -21.78
C LEU A 30 16.87 8.77 -20.91
N MET A 31 17.52 9.87 -20.57
CA MET A 31 16.96 10.92 -19.72
C MET A 31 15.69 11.57 -20.32
N ASN A 32 15.56 11.59 -21.65
CA ASN A 32 14.38 12.14 -22.32
C ASN A 32 13.13 11.28 -22.12
N TYR A 33 13.33 10.02 -21.72
CA TYR A 33 12.27 9.07 -21.42
C TYR A 33 12.08 8.87 -19.92
N SER A 34 12.72 9.68 -19.08
CA SER A 34 12.60 9.54 -17.62
C SER A 34 11.38 10.28 -17.08
N THR A 35 10.87 9.81 -15.95
CA THR A 35 9.88 10.51 -15.13
C THR A 35 10.30 10.48 -13.67
N LEU A 36 9.79 11.43 -12.90
CA LEU A 36 10.05 11.51 -11.47
C LEU A 36 9.00 10.73 -10.70
N MET A 37 9.44 9.92 -9.74
CA MET A 37 8.59 9.14 -8.87
C MET A 37 9.15 9.19 -7.44
N ARG A 38 8.27 9.34 -6.46
CA ARG A 38 8.67 9.19 -5.05
C ARG A 38 8.92 7.72 -4.77
N GLU A 39 9.64 7.46 -3.70
CA GLU A 39 9.96 6.09 -3.35
C GLU A 39 8.72 5.32 -2.85
N SER A 40 8.47 4.16 -3.46
CA SER A 40 7.48 3.19 -3.03
C SER A 40 8.19 1.93 -2.52
N GLU A 41 7.43 1.03 -1.89
CA GLU A 41 7.99 -0.22 -1.36
C GLU A 41 8.58 -1.09 -2.48
N VAL A 42 7.96 -1.08 -3.66
CA VAL A 42 8.50 -1.76 -4.85
C VAL A 42 9.90 -1.23 -5.19
N LEU A 43 10.10 0.10 -5.17
CA LEU A 43 11.41 0.67 -5.46
C LEU A 43 12.44 0.30 -4.39
N ARG A 44 12.05 0.29 -3.11
CA ARG A 44 12.92 -0.14 -2.00
C ARG A 44 13.35 -1.59 -2.16
N ILE A 45 12.43 -2.50 -2.49
CA ILE A 45 12.72 -3.91 -2.77
C ILE A 45 13.72 -4.04 -3.92
N VAL A 46 13.49 -3.36 -5.05
CA VAL A 46 14.38 -3.49 -6.21
C VAL A 46 15.76 -2.88 -5.94
N LYS A 47 15.84 -1.79 -5.16
CA LYS A 47 17.12 -1.21 -4.72
C LYS A 47 17.88 -2.15 -3.79
N HIS A 48 17.18 -2.80 -2.87
CA HIS A 48 17.77 -3.76 -1.96
C HIS A 48 18.30 -4.99 -2.71
N LEU A 49 17.50 -5.57 -3.62
CA LEU A 49 17.88 -6.73 -4.43
C LEU A 49 19.03 -6.47 -5.42
N ASN A 50 19.30 -5.20 -5.75
CA ASN A 50 20.40 -4.81 -6.61
C ASN A 50 20.91 -3.43 -6.17
N PRO A 51 21.90 -3.35 -5.28
CA PRO A 51 22.43 -2.07 -4.78
C PRO A 51 22.94 -1.14 -5.89
N ASP A 52 23.50 -1.72 -6.97
CA ASP A 52 23.98 -0.98 -8.15
C ASP A 52 22.84 -0.54 -9.09
N ASN A 53 21.59 -0.79 -8.74
CA ASN A 53 20.40 -0.37 -9.48
C ASN A 53 20.29 1.15 -9.57
N THR A 54 20.78 1.85 -8.56
CA THR A 54 20.67 3.30 -8.46
C THR A 54 21.94 3.97 -8.96
N LYS A 55 21.84 4.72 -10.05
CA LYS A 55 22.91 5.62 -10.49
C LYS A 55 22.79 6.96 -9.75
N PRO A 56 23.92 7.57 -9.35
CA PRO A 56 23.91 8.90 -8.74
C PRO A 56 23.25 9.94 -9.64
N ALA A 57 22.79 11.03 -9.03
CA ALA A 57 22.42 12.24 -9.74
C ALA A 57 23.50 12.64 -10.75
N SER A 58 23.09 13.07 -11.94
CA SER A 58 24.00 13.48 -13.02
C SER A 58 23.99 15.00 -13.18
N LYS A 59 24.91 15.55 -13.99
CA LYS A 59 24.86 16.99 -14.33
C LYS A 59 23.53 17.45 -14.94
N ARG A 60 22.74 16.53 -15.52
CA ARG A 60 21.44 16.80 -16.14
C ARG A 60 20.26 16.58 -15.21
N SER A 61 20.47 16.00 -14.02
CA SER A 61 19.41 15.70 -13.07
C SER A 61 19.95 15.54 -11.65
N ASN A 62 19.32 16.23 -10.70
CA ASN A 62 19.62 16.12 -9.27
C ASN A 62 19.01 14.87 -8.61
N TYR A 63 18.29 14.04 -9.36
CA TYR A 63 17.61 12.85 -8.82
C TYR A 63 18.33 11.56 -9.19
N PRO A 64 18.47 10.60 -8.26
CA PRO A 64 19.03 9.28 -8.55
C PRO A 64 18.18 8.53 -9.58
N TYR A 65 18.83 7.82 -10.49
CA TYR A 65 18.18 7.04 -11.55
C TYR A 65 18.13 5.55 -11.21
N ILE A 66 16.96 4.91 -11.29
CA ILE A 66 16.73 3.49 -11.03
C ILE A 66 16.64 2.74 -12.36
N LYS A 67 17.62 1.87 -12.63
CA LYS A 67 17.77 1.20 -13.94
C LYS A 67 16.86 -0.03 -14.13
N ASN A 68 16.54 -0.74 -13.06
CA ASN A 68 15.87 -2.05 -13.09
C ASN A 68 14.34 -1.98 -13.07
N VAL A 69 13.75 -0.78 -13.16
CA VAL A 69 12.29 -0.58 -13.19
C VAL A 69 11.93 0.32 -14.35
N ILE A 70 10.97 -0.12 -15.16
CA ILE A 70 10.38 0.69 -16.24
C ILE A 70 8.87 0.77 -16.07
N ILE A 71 8.31 1.95 -16.34
CA ILE A 71 6.88 2.16 -16.48
C ILE A 71 6.56 2.21 -17.97
N THR A 72 5.70 1.32 -18.44
CA THR A 72 5.28 1.29 -19.84
C THR A 72 3.90 1.91 -19.97
N ASP A 73 3.79 2.92 -20.82
CA ASP A 73 2.56 3.55 -21.28
C ASP A 73 2.02 2.75 -22.48
N ILE A 74 0.93 2.03 -22.23
CA ILE A 74 0.28 1.14 -23.19
C ILE A 74 -0.63 1.96 -24.12
N GLY A 75 -1.31 2.97 -23.59
CA GLY A 75 -2.26 3.78 -24.36
C GLY A 75 -3.34 2.93 -25.03
N GLU A 76 -3.54 3.16 -26.33
CA GLU A 76 -4.50 2.45 -27.19
C GLU A 76 -3.94 1.15 -27.77
N GLU A 77 -2.64 0.89 -27.60
CA GLU A 77 -1.89 -0.20 -28.24
C GLU A 77 -1.97 -1.51 -27.44
N VAL A 78 -3.19 -1.87 -27.05
CA VAL A 78 -3.46 -3.00 -26.14
C VAL A 78 -3.07 -4.34 -26.77
N ASP A 79 -3.15 -4.47 -28.09
CA ASP A 79 -2.79 -5.72 -28.75
C ASP A 79 -1.27 -5.95 -28.78
N LEU A 80 -0.47 -4.90 -29.02
CA LEU A 80 1.00 -4.99 -28.83
C LEU A 80 1.35 -5.40 -27.39
N TYR A 81 0.61 -4.89 -26.40
CA TYR A 81 0.78 -5.31 -25.01
C TYR A 81 0.46 -6.78 -24.78
N LYS A 82 -0.63 -7.30 -25.34
CA LYS A 82 -0.98 -8.73 -25.23
C LYS A 82 0.07 -9.60 -25.91
N ASP A 83 0.53 -9.20 -27.09
CA ASP A 83 1.52 -9.94 -27.90
C ASP A 83 2.88 -10.01 -27.21
N SER A 84 3.21 -9.01 -26.37
CA SER A 84 4.42 -9.04 -25.53
C SER A 84 4.44 -10.19 -24.53
N LYS A 85 3.26 -10.76 -24.20
CA LYS A 85 3.09 -11.77 -23.15
C LYS A 85 3.73 -11.37 -21.81
N GLY A 86 3.85 -10.07 -21.56
CA GLY A 86 4.46 -9.51 -20.36
C GLY A 86 5.98 -9.43 -20.37
N TYR A 87 6.64 -9.59 -21.51
CA TYR A 87 8.09 -9.48 -21.67
C TYR A 87 8.45 -8.34 -22.61
N LEU A 88 9.45 -7.54 -22.24
CA LEU A 88 10.00 -6.47 -23.06
C LEU A 88 11.53 -6.51 -22.98
N SER A 89 12.22 -6.34 -24.10
CA SER A 89 13.67 -6.14 -24.16
C SER A 89 13.97 -4.66 -24.35
N PHE A 90 14.79 -4.10 -23.47
CA PHE A 90 15.23 -2.72 -23.54
C PHE A 90 16.76 -2.66 -23.48
N ASN A 91 17.39 -2.23 -24.58
CA ASN A 91 18.82 -2.43 -24.83
C ASN A 91 19.21 -3.90 -24.58
N GLU A 92 20.30 -4.16 -23.85
CA GLU A 92 20.74 -5.52 -23.51
C GLU A 92 19.90 -6.23 -22.42
N ASP A 93 18.94 -5.54 -21.80
CA ASP A 93 18.24 -6.04 -20.61
C ASP A 93 16.80 -6.49 -20.92
N LYS A 94 16.42 -7.64 -20.36
CA LYS A 94 15.04 -8.16 -20.40
C LYS A 94 14.26 -7.72 -19.18
N PHE A 95 13.00 -7.39 -19.39
CA PHE A 95 12.05 -6.92 -18.38
C PHE A 95 10.79 -7.77 -18.41
N LYS A 96 10.27 -8.07 -17.22
CA LYS A 96 9.04 -8.84 -17.01
C LYS A 96 8.01 -7.98 -16.30
N ARG A 97 6.76 -8.06 -16.74
CA ARG A 97 5.62 -7.34 -16.17
C ARG A 97 5.47 -7.75 -14.71
N LEU A 98 5.67 -6.79 -13.80
CA LEU A 98 5.52 -7.02 -12.37
C LEU A 98 4.07 -6.79 -11.93
N MET A 99 3.53 -5.60 -12.20
CA MET A 99 2.20 -5.24 -11.71
C MET A 99 1.55 -4.10 -12.51
N ALA A 100 0.24 -3.93 -12.29
CA ALA A 100 -0.49 -2.73 -12.66
C ALA A 100 -1.47 -2.41 -11.53
N SER A 101 -1.22 -1.32 -10.81
CA SER A 101 -2.16 -0.81 -9.80
C SER A 101 -3.42 -0.27 -10.46
N SER A 102 -4.49 -0.06 -9.69
CA SER A 102 -5.69 0.59 -10.21
C SER A 102 -5.39 1.97 -10.80
N GLY A 103 -4.39 2.68 -10.24
CA GLY A 103 -3.90 3.94 -10.80
C GLY A 103 -3.18 3.74 -12.13
N ASN A 104 -2.37 2.69 -12.28
CA ASN A 104 -1.73 2.37 -13.55
C ASN A 104 -2.77 1.98 -14.61
N ILE A 105 -3.73 1.10 -14.27
CA ILE A 105 -4.78 0.64 -15.19
C ILE A 105 -5.60 1.81 -15.73
N ARG A 106 -6.06 2.73 -14.87
CA ARG A 106 -6.80 3.94 -15.31
C ARG A 106 -6.02 4.84 -16.26
N ASN A 107 -4.69 4.78 -16.20
CA ASN A 107 -3.80 5.57 -17.03
C ASN A 107 -3.15 4.73 -18.15
N SER A 108 -3.69 3.54 -18.45
CA SER A 108 -3.15 2.59 -19.42
C SER A 108 -1.64 2.34 -19.25
N LYS A 109 -1.20 2.07 -18.02
CA LYS A 109 0.21 1.80 -17.69
C LYS A 109 0.39 0.45 -17.02
N ALA A 110 1.61 -0.07 -17.12
CA ALA A 110 2.07 -1.21 -16.34
C ALA A 110 3.52 -0.99 -15.88
N ALA A 111 3.87 -1.55 -14.72
CA ALA A 111 5.24 -1.54 -14.21
C ALA A 111 5.92 -2.87 -14.54
N PHE A 112 7.15 -2.78 -15.02
CA PHE A 112 8.02 -3.92 -15.31
C PHE A 112 9.30 -3.82 -14.50
N VAL A 113 9.85 -4.96 -14.13
CA VAL A 113 11.14 -5.09 -13.44
C VAL A 113 12.09 -5.91 -14.29
N LYS A 114 13.40 -5.69 -14.16
CA LYS A 114 14.41 -6.52 -14.82
C LYS A 114 14.13 -8.00 -14.52
N GLU A 115 14.10 -8.84 -15.55
CA GLU A 115 13.69 -10.24 -15.47
C GLU A 115 14.49 -11.01 -14.39
N SER A 116 15.79 -10.76 -14.31
CA SER A 116 16.69 -11.38 -13.32
C SER A 116 16.35 -11.07 -11.85
N LEU A 117 15.52 -10.04 -11.59
CA LEU A 117 15.07 -9.68 -10.24
C LEU A 117 13.61 -10.08 -9.98
N PHE A 118 12.88 -10.55 -10.99
CA PHE A 118 11.44 -10.74 -10.91
C PHE A 118 11.06 -11.73 -9.80
N ASP A 119 11.66 -12.92 -9.79
CA ASP A 119 11.24 -13.98 -8.85
C ASP A 119 11.48 -13.56 -7.39
N LYS A 120 12.64 -12.95 -7.11
CA LYS A 120 12.97 -12.43 -5.77
C LYS A 120 12.05 -11.29 -5.34
N ALA A 121 11.77 -10.35 -6.24
CA ALA A 121 10.86 -9.25 -5.95
C ALA A 121 9.43 -9.75 -5.72
N ASN A 122 8.97 -10.69 -6.55
CA ASN A 122 7.65 -11.28 -6.46
C ASN A 122 7.47 -12.09 -5.18
N ASP A 123 8.50 -12.84 -4.74
CA ASP A 123 8.46 -13.59 -3.47
C ASP A 123 8.28 -12.66 -2.25
N ILE A 124 9.06 -11.57 -2.19
CA ILE A 124 8.91 -10.55 -1.13
C ILE A 124 7.50 -9.94 -1.16
N LEU A 125 7.01 -9.57 -2.34
CA LEU A 125 5.69 -8.93 -2.50
C LEU A 125 4.53 -9.87 -2.18
N LEU A 126 4.68 -11.17 -2.43
CA LEU A 126 3.70 -12.20 -2.09
C LEU A 126 3.72 -12.54 -0.60
N CYS A 127 4.82 -12.27 0.12
CA CYS A 127 4.92 -12.45 1.56
C CYS A 127 4.43 -13.85 1.98
N GLY A 128 5.08 -14.88 1.40
CA GLY A 128 4.85 -16.30 1.58
C GLY A 128 3.53 -16.86 1.03
N LEU A 129 2.78 -16.08 0.26
CA LEU A 129 1.73 -16.62 -0.59
C LEU A 129 2.36 -17.33 -1.80
N PRO A 130 1.79 -18.47 -2.24
CA PRO A 130 2.27 -19.17 -3.41
C PRO A 130 2.08 -18.35 -4.69
N VAL A 131 2.95 -18.52 -5.68
CA VAL A 131 2.89 -17.77 -6.95
C VAL A 131 1.61 -18.06 -7.74
N ASP A 132 1.06 -19.26 -7.61
CA ASP A 132 -0.20 -19.70 -8.22
C ASP A 132 -1.41 -19.51 -7.29
N GLN A 133 -1.30 -18.65 -6.28
CA GLN A 133 -2.37 -18.34 -5.33
C GLN A 133 -3.67 -18.00 -6.06
N LYS A 134 -4.70 -18.80 -5.81
CA LYS A 134 -6.05 -18.55 -6.31
C LYS A 134 -6.71 -17.44 -5.50
N TYR A 135 -7.43 -16.56 -6.19
CA TYR A 135 -8.23 -15.50 -5.58
C TYR A 135 -9.52 -15.35 -6.36
N ASP A 136 -10.65 -15.14 -5.66
CA ASP A 136 -11.99 -15.17 -6.23
C ASP A 136 -12.15 -14.25 -7.45
N VAL A 137 -11.53 -13.07 -7.38
CA VAL A 137 -11.59 -12.06 -8.43
C VAL A 137 -10.17 -11.63 -8.81
N PHE A 138 -9.68 -12.11 -9.95
CA PHE A 138 -8.33 -11.81 -10.44
C PHE A 138 -8.02 -10.31 -10.51
N ALA A 139 -8.98 -9.50 -10.96
CA ALA A 139 -8.83 -8.04 -11.02
C ALA A 139 -8.62 -7.40 -9.64
N LYS A 140 -9.26 -7.95 -8.58
CA LYS A 140 -9.03 -7.51 -7.20
C LYS A 140 -7.65 -7.94 -6.72
N PHE A 141 -7.24 -9.18 -6.98
CA PHE A 141 -5.89 -9.65 -6.66
C PHE A 141 -4.81 -8.74 -7.27
N SER A 142 -4.88 -8.48 -8.58
CA SER A 142 -3.92 -7.60 -9.26
C SER A 142 -3.90 -6.19 -8.68
N SER A 143 -5.06 -5.66 -8.28
CA SER A 143 -5.15 -4.32 -7.68
C SER A 143 -4.56 -4.27 -6.27
N TYR A 144 -4.78 -5.32 -5.46
CA TYR A 144 -4.28 -5.40 -4.09
C TYR A 144 -2.78 -5.68 -4.05
N TYR A 145 -2.30 -6.63 -4.85
CA TYR A 145 -0.87 -6.91 -5.04
C TYR A 145 -0.09 -5.63 -5.39
N ALA A 146 -0.71 -4.75 -6.17
CA ALA A 146 -0.11 -3.50 -6.59
C ALA A 146 -0.14 -2.35 -5.57
N LEU A 147 -0.68 -2.53 -4.36
CA LEU A 147 -0.75 -1.48 -3.35
C LEU A 147 0.62 -1.00 -2.87
N CYS A 148 1.62 -1.89 -2.87
CA CYS A 148 3.01 -1.59 -2.51
C CYS A 148 3.70 -0.61 -3.47
N SER A 149 3.10 -0.32 -4.64
CA SER A 149 3.60 0.71 -5.56
C SER A 149 3.15 2.12 -5.18
N THR A 150 2.42 2.28 -4.06
CA THR A 150 2.04 3.59 -3.54
C THR A 150 3.27 4.26 -2.92
N ASP A 151 3.46 5.54 -3.23
CA ASP A 151 4.49 6.37 -2.61
C ASP A 151 4.27 6.42 -1.09
N SER A 152 5.28 6.04 -0.32
CA SER A 152 5.19 5.98 1.14
C SER A 152 6.55 6.16 1.82
N ILE A 153 6.51 6.62 3.07
CA ILE A 153 7.68 6.69 3.94
C ILE A 153 7.65 5.44 4.81
N PRO A 154 8.70 4.60 4.77
CA PRO A 154 8.77 3.43 5.63
C PRO A 154 8.97 3.89 7.07
N LEU A 155 8.37 3.17 8.01
CA LEU A 155 8.69 3.34 9.42
C LEU A 155 9.94 2.52 9.76
N THR A 156 10.78 2.99 10.69
CA THR A 156 11.96 2.24 11.15
C THR A 156 11.64 1.14 12.16
N PHE A 157 10.39 1.04 12.59
CA PHE A 157 9.90 0.04 13.53
C PHE A 157 8.55 -0.53 13.09
N LEU A 158 8.24 -1.74 13.57
CA LEU A 158 6.96 -2.40 13.33
C LEU A 158 6.05 -2.20 14.57
N PRO A 159 4.91 -1.51 14.45
CA PRO A 159 3.96 -1.42 15.56
C PRO A 159 3.30 -2.77 15.86
N ASN A 160 2.92 -2.99 17.12
CA ASN A 160 2.12 -4.15 17.51
C ASN A 160 0.68 -4.00 16.99
N ILE A 161 0.35 -4.78 15.97
CA ILE A 161 -0.94 -4.71 15.27
C ILE A 161 -1.85 -5.83 15.72
N VAL A 162 -3.12 -5.53 15.97
CA VAL A 162 -4.21 -6.51 16.00
C VAL A 162 -5.21 -6.20 14.90
N ILE A 163 -5.82 -7.22 14.30
CA ILE A 163 -6.81 -7.08 13.23
C ILE A 163 -8.12 -7.63 13.73
N ILE A 164 -9.18 -6.82 13.76
CA ILE A 164 -10.52 -7.20 14.23
C ILE A 164 -11.52 -7.29 13.09
N ASP A 165 -12.64 -7.98 13.31
CA ASP A 165 -13.74 -7.97 12.34
C ASP A 165 -14.30 -6.56 12.14
N ASP A 166 -14.78 -6.29 10.92
CA ASP A 166 -15.44 -5.02 10.61
C ASP A 166 -16.71 -4.85 11.45
N PHE A 167 -16.87 -3.68 12.09
CA PHE A 167 -18.11 -3.35 12.77
C PHE A 167 -19.20 -3.05 11.74
N LYS A 168 -20.35 -3.71 11.91
CA LYS A 168 -21.54 -3.57 11.08
C LYS A 168 -22.64 -2.93 11.89
N HIS A 169 -23.29 -1.93 11.32
CA HIS A 169 -24.38 -1.22 11.96
C HIS A 169 -25.60 -1.20 11.04
N LYS A 170 -26.74 -1.65 11.58
CA LYS A 170 -28.01 -1.55 10.88
C LYS A 170 -28.59 -0.16 11.10
N ILE A 171 -28.97 0.48 10.00
CA ILE A 171 -29.64 1.78 10.01
C ILE A 171 -31.01 1.65 9.33
N GLU A 172 -31.99 2.37 9.86
CA GLU A 172 -33.26 2.59 9.21
C GLU A 172 -33.33 4.06 8.82
N GLU A 173 -33.22 4.34 7.53
CA GLU A 173 -33.25 5.70 6.99
C GLU A 173 -34.14 5.78 5.74
N THR A 174 -34.28 7.00 5.23
CA THR A 174 -34.99 7.29 4.00
C THR A 174 -33.97 7.46 2.88
N PHE A 175 -34.05 6.61 1.86
CA PHE A 175 -33.12 6.58 0.74
C PHE A 175 -33.84 6.87 -0.57
N ASP A 176 -33.13 7.48 -1.52
CA ASP A 176 -33.53 7.47 -2.91
C ASP A 176 -32.98 6.20 -3.56
N LEU A 177 -33.88 5.28 -3.92
CA LEU A 177 -33.50 4.00 -4.51
C LEU A 177 -33.29 4.15 -6.00
N VAL A 178 -32.06 3.90 -6.46
CA VAL A 178 -31.73 3.82 -7.88
C VAL A 178 -31.95 2.39 -8.36
N LYS A 179 -32.90 2.20 -9.27
CA LYS A 179 -33.22 0.91 -9.90
C LYS A 179 -32.71 0.90 -11.33
N GLU A 180 -31.92 -0.10 -11.68
CA GLU A 180 -31.57 -0.35 -13.09
C GLU A 180 -32.76 -1.03 -13.78
N THR A 181 -33.42 -0.31 -14.70
CA THR A 181 -34.62 -0.78 -15.42
C THR A 181 -34.29 -1.37 -16.80
N GLY A 182 -33.04 -1.19 -17.24
CA GLY A 182 -32.44 -1.74 -18.45
C GLY A 182 -30.96 -1.41 -18.46
N LYS A 183 -30.20 -1.94 -19.42
CA LYS A 183 -28.75 -1.68 -19.51
C LYS A 183 -28.48 -0.19 -19.58
N ASP A 184 -27.74 0.33 -18.60
CA ASP A 184 -27.40 1.75 -18.46
C ASP A 184 -28.64 2.69 -18.36
N GLN A 185 -29.80 2.15 -17.98
CA GLN A 185 -31.04 2.90 -17.76
C GLN A 185 -31.45 2.80 -16.29
N TYR A 186 -31.63 3.96 -15.65
CA TYR A 186 -31.86 4.03 -14.22
C TYR A 186 -33.11 4.85 -13.91
N GLU A 187 -33.92 4.35 -12.99
CA GLU A 187 -35.06 5.05 -12.40
C GLU A 187 -34.77 5.33 -10.93
N VAL A 188 -35.09 6.54 -10.47
CA VAL A 188 -34.93 6.94 -9.06
C VAL A 188 -36.30 6.94 -8.38
N VAL A 189 -36.47 6.07 -7.40
CA VAL A 189 -37.65 6.06 -6.54
C VAL A 189 -37.29 6.77 -5.24
N ASN A 190 -37.77 8.02 -5.11
CA ASN A 190 -37.39 8.87 -3.99
C ASN A 190 -38.05 8.47 -2.67
N ASN A 191 -37.42 8.87 -1.56
CA ASN A 191 -37.98 8.83 -0.21
C ASN A 191 -38.48 7.46 0.27
N GLN A 192 -37.73 6.39 -0.05
CA GLN A 192 -38.09 5.05 0.39
C GLN A 192 -37.47 4.77 1.76
N LYS A 193 -38.31 4.45 2.73
CA LYS A 193 -37.83 3.91 4.01
C LYS A 193 -37.24 2.53 3.78
N HIS A 194 -36.00 2.35 4.20
CA HIS A 194 -35.29 1.09 4.02
C HIS A 194 -34.40 0.81 5.22
N GLU A 195 -34.32 -0.45 5.62
CA GLU A 195 -33.31 -0.92 6.56
C GLU A 195 -32.11 -1.41 5.74
N THR A 196 -30.92 -0.92 6.07
CA THR A 196 -29.68 -1.40 5.44
C THR A 196 -28.56 -1.54 6.46
N GLU A 197 -27.56 -2.34 6.15
CA GLU A 197 -26.36 -2.53 6.96
C GLU A 197 -25.20 -1.73 6.37
N ILE A 198 -24.60 -0.88 7.19
CA ILE A 198 -23.40 -0.11 6.84
C ILE A 198 -22.18 -0.62 7.60
N MET A 199 -21.00 -0.39 7.03
CA MET A 199 -19.70 -0.57 7.69
C MET A 199 -19.07 0.80 7.92
N PRO A 200 -19.40 1.50 9.03
CA PRO A 200 -18.98 2.88 9.25
C PRO A 200 -17.46 3.06 9.36
N PHE A 201 -16.72 1.97 9.58
CA PHE A 201 -15.26 1.95 9.72
C PHE A 201 -14.56 1.13 8.62
N ASP A 202 -15.18 0.96 7.44
CA ASP A 202 -14.52 0.32 6.29
C ASP A 202 -13.24 1.10 5.91
N GLY A 203 -12.09 0.43 6.03
CA GLY A 203 -10.79 1.04 5.75
C GLY A 203 -10.26 1.94 6.87
N ALA A 204 -10.93 2.04 8.02
CA ALA A 204 -10.55 2.88 9.15
C ALA A 204 -10.17 2.05 10.39
N GLY A 205 -8.98 2.32 10.94
CA GLY A 205 -8.44 1.68 12.14
C GLY A 205 -8.04 2.70 13.20
N LEU A 206 -7.52 2.23 14.33
CA LEU A 206 -7.08 3.06 15.45
C LEU A 206 -5.56 2.94 15.65
N LEU A 207 -4.95 4.05 16.04
CA LEU A 207 -3.55 4.15 16.46
C LEU A 207 -3.51 4.72 17.87
N SER A 208 -2.80 4.08 18.79
CA SER A 208 -2.59 4.62 20.13
C SER A 208 -1.85 5.96 20.09
N VAL A 209 -2.12 6.82 21.07
CA VAL A 209 -1.40 8.11 21.19
C VAL A 209 0.10 7.88 21.35
N GLU A 210 0.50 6.87 22.13
CA GLU A 210 1.90 6.50 22.33
C GLU A 210 2.59 6.10 21.01
N CYS A 211 1.92 5.33 20.15
CA CYS A 211 2.48 4.95 18.85
C CYS A 211 2.47 6.11 17.85
N ALA A 212 1.46 6.99 17.88
CA ALA A 212 1.43 8.21 17.07
C ALA A 212 2.62 9.14 17.39
N LEU A 213 3.03 9.22 18.65
CA LEU A 213 4.25 9.94 19.05
C LEU A 213 5.51 9.29 18.47
N LYS A 214 5.58 7.95 18.45
CA LYS A 214 6.68 7.23 17.78
C LYS A 214 6.70 7.53 16.28
N PHE A 215 5.54 7.57 15.61
CA PHE A 215 5.45 7.96 14.19
C PHE A 215 5.94 9.38 13.97
N CYS A 216 5.55 10.32 14.84
CA CYS A 216 6.06 11.69 14.76
C CYS A 216 7.58 11.74 14.85
N ASN A 217 8.18 11.06 15.82
CA ASN A 217 9.62 11.00 15.97
C ASN A 217 10.30 10.38 14.73
N ASP A 218 9.78 9.26 14.25
CA ASP A 218 10.35 8.52 13.12
C ASP A 218 10.26 9.29 11.79
N LEU A 219 9.20 10.06 11.61
CA LEU A 219 8.96 10.88 10.42
C LEU A 219 9.52 12.31 10.54
N GLY A 220 10.22 12.64 11.63
CA GLY A 220 10.77 13.98 11.88
C GLY A 220 9.70 15.06 12.06
N ILE A 221 8.52 14.68 12.55
CA ILE A 221 7.44 15.61 12.85
C ILE A 221 7.71 16.28 14.20
N ASP A 222 8.07 17.56 14.15
CA ASP A 222 8.26 18.41 15.31
C ASP A 222 6.97 18.54 16.13
N ILE A 223 6.99 17.96 17.33
CA ILE A 223 5.93 17.98 18.34
C ILE A 223 6.35 18.77 19.60
N SER A 224 7.41 19.58 19.54
CA SER A 224 7.97 20.34 20.67
C SER A 224 6.99 21.31 21.35
N GLN A 225 5.85 21.56 20.71
CA GLN A 225 4.81 22.50 21.16
C GLN A 225 3.51 21.78 21.56
N VAL A 226 3.51 20.44 21.58
CA VAL A 226 2.39 19.64 22.11
C VAL A 226 2.46 19.68 23.64
N GLY A 227 1.66 20.56 24.26
CA GLY A 227 1.52 20.63 25.73
C GLY A 227 1.80 21.99 26.38
N GLU A 228 2.21 23.01 25.63
CA GLU A 228 2.32 24.40 26.11
C GLU A 228 1.04 25.19 25.77
N GLU A 229 0.67 26.16 26.62
CA GLU A 229 -0.62 26.87 26.69
C GLU A 229 -1.41 27.07 25.37
N GLU A 230 -2.74 26.92 25.45
CA GLU A 230 -3.73 26.97 24.36
C GLU A 230 -3.61 28.15 23.37
N SER A 231 -2.90 29.22 23.74
CA SER A 231 -2.97 30.47 23.01
C SER A 231 -1.97 30.61 21.86
N LYS A 232 -0.79 29.94 21.86
CA LYS A 232 0.24 30.19 20.82
C LYS A 232 1.24 29.04 20.63
N SER A 233 0.84 27.95 19.97
CA SER A 233 1.65 27.22 18.96
C SER A 233 0.95 25.94 18.51
N LYS A 234 0.87 25.71 17.19
CA LYS A 234 0.09 24.65 16.55
C LYS A 234 0.98 23.49 16.10
N SER A 235 1.67 22.82 17.02
CA SER A 235 2.03 21.42 16.73
C SER A 235 1.03 20.51 17.42
N LYS A 236 0.36 19.67 16.63
CA LYS A 236 -0.65 18.72 17.06
C LYS A 236 -0.21 17.35 16.56
N ILE A 237 -0.33 16.34 17.41
CA ILE A 237 -0.23 14.94 16.95
C ILE A 237 -1.24 14.78 15.80
N PRO A 238 -0.82 14.30 14.61
CA PRO A 238 -1.75 14.08 13.51
C PRO A 238 -2.91 13.20 13.94
N ALA A 239 -4.13 13.64 13.63
CA ALA A 239 -5.34 12.91 14.01
C ALA A 239 -5.57 11.66 13.14
N CYS A 240 -4.97 11.62 11.96
CA CYS A 240 -5.16 10.56 10.97
C CYS A 240 -3.86 10.29 10.20
N TRP A 241 -3.61 9.02 9.92
CA TRP A 241 -2.43 8.52 9.19
C TRP A 241 -2.87 7.57 8.10
N GLN A 242 -2.55 7.87 6.85
CA GLN A 242 -2.77 6.92 5.76
C GLN A 242 -1.57 5.98 5.64
N PHE A 243 -1.81 4.67 5.62
CA PHE A 243 -0.72 3.68 5.61
C PHE A 243 -0.87 2.65 4.50
N ARG A 244 0.25 1.99 4.19
CA ARG A 244 0.33 0.75 3.41
C ARG A 244 1.30 -0.20 4.10
N PHE A 245 1.05 -1.50 4.02
CA PHE A 245 2.05 -2.52 4.40
C PHE A 245 1.95 -3.73 3.47
N ILE A 246 3.05 -4.48 3.35
CA ILE A 246 3.07 -5.74 2.60
C ILE A 246 2.63 -6.88 3.51
N PRO A 247 1.74 -7.77 3.07
CA PRO A 247 1.07 -7.79 1.78
C PRO A 247 -0.28 -7.07 1.87
N CYS A 248 -0.56 -6.21 0.89
CA CYS A 248 -1.92 -5.72 0.62
C CYS A 248 -2.67 -5.05 1.79
N GLY A 249 -1.94 -4.49 2.76
CA GLY A 249 -2.49 -3.64 3.82
C GLY A 249 -2.72 -2.22 3.33
N LYS A 250 -3.91 -1.67 3.58
CA LYS A 250 -4.28 -0.29 3.22
C LYS A 250 -5.41 0.23 4.10
N GLY A 251 -5.26 1.45 4.57
CA GLY A 251 -6.34 2.21 5.14
C GLY A 251 -5.86 3.51 5.77
N ASP A 252 -6.70 4.05 6.63
CA ASP A 252 -6.40 5.19 7.48
C ASP A 252 -6.43 4.74 8.95
N LEU A 253 -5.53 5.30 9.76
CA LEU A 253 -5.45 5.10 11.20
C LEU A 253 -5.78 6.40 11.90
N PHE A 254 -6.76 6.36 12.79
CA PHE A 254 -7.14 7.51 13.61
C PHE A 254 -6.44 7.45 14.96
N THR A 255 -5.72 8.52 15.31
CA THR A 255 -5.07 8.63 16.62
C THR A 255 -6.15 8.68 17.71
N PHE A 256 -6.12 7.74 18.64
CA PHE A 256 -7.13 7.56 19.66
C PHE A 256 -6.51 7.13 20.99
N ASP A 257 -7.07 7.61 22.11
CA ASP A 257 -6.67 7.20 23.45
C ASP A 257 -7.22 5.81 23.80
N ILE A 258 -6.66 4.77 23.15
CA ILE A 258 -7.03 3.37 23.37
C ILE A 258 -6.86 3.01 24.85
N LYS A 259 -5.77 3.47 25.47
CA LYS A 259 -5.45 3.19 26.88
C LYS A 259 -6.49 3.77 27.84
N GLY A 260 -6.84 5.04 27.69
CA GLY A 260 -7.88 5.69 28.49
C GLY A 260 -9.25 5.07 28.27
N PHE A 261 -9.65 4.88 27.01
CA PHE A 261 -10.95 4.31 26.65
C PHE A 261 -11.15 2.89 27.21
N THR A 262 -10.16 2.01 27.04
CA THR A 262 -10.27 0.63 27.52
C THR A 262 -10.28 0.54 29.04
N LYS A 263 -9.53 1.41 29.73
CA LYS A 263 -9.61 1.56 31.20
C LYS A 263 -10.99 2.03 31.65
N GLU A 264 -11.55 3.07 31.01
CA GLU A 264 -12.90 3.57 31.30
C GLU A 264 -13.96 2.48 31.12
N LYS A 265 -13.84 1.67 30.06
CA LYS A 265 -14.78 0.57 29.78
C LYS A 265 -14.48 -0.73 30.53
N GLY A 266 -13.40 -0.79 31.30
CA GLY A 266 -12.98 -2.02 32.01
C GLY A 266 -12.59 -3.17 31.07
N VAL A 267 -12.21 -2.87 29.83
CA VAL A 267 -11.82 -3.86 28.81
C VAL A 267 -10.35 -4.20 28.97
N LYS A 268 -10.03 -5.50 29.13
CA LYS A 268 -8.65 -5.99 29.33
C LYS A 268 -8.09 -6.78 28.16
N GLN A 269 -8.97 -7.26 27.28
CA GLN A 269 -8.59 -8.10 26.14
C GLN A 269 -9.33 -7.65 24.89
N ILE A 270 -8.72 -7.92 23.73
CA ILE A 270 -9.33 -7.76 22.42
C ILE A 270 -9.21 -9.08 21.65
N THR A 271 -10.25 -9.45 20.92
CA THR A 271 -10.25 -10.66 20.08
C THR A 271 -9.98 -10.27 18.64
N ASP A 272 -9.00 -10.92 18.01
CA ASP A 272 -8.71 -10.71 16.60
C ASP A 272 -9.74 -11.42 15.69
N MET A 273 -9.69 -11.12 14.39
CA MET A 273 -10.57 -11.70 13.38
C MET A 273 -10.36 -13.21 13.13
N TRP A 274 -9.33 -13.82 13.72
CA TRP A 274 -9.10 -15.26 13.71
C TRP A 274 -9.55 -15.93 15.02
N GLY A 275 -10.14 -15.17 15.96
CA GLY A 275 -10.70 -15.67 17.21
C GLY A 275 -9.70 -15.75 18.37
N ARG A 276 -8.46 -15.26 18.22
CA ARG A 276 -7.48 -15.24 19.31
C ARG A 276 -7.70 -14.00 20.19
N ALA A 277 -7.78 -14.22 21.50
CA ALA A 277 -7.79 -13.16 22.49
C ALA A 277 -6.36 -12.67 22.80
N TRP A 278 -6.20 -11.36 22.88
CA TRP A 278 -4.95 -10.65 23.16
C TRP A 278 -5.13 -9.76 24.38
N ASP A 279 -4.19 -9.81 25.31
CA ASP A 279 -4.16 -8.87 26.43
C ASP A 279 -3.82 -7.46 25.93
N LEU A 280 -4.56 -6.47 26.43
CA LEU A 280 -4.34 -5.06 26.08
C LEU A 280 -3.19 -4.45 26.89
N PHE A 281 -2.90 -5.00 28.07
CA PHE A 281 -1.96 -4.42 29.03
C PHE A 281 -0.96 -5.45 29.54
N ASP A 282 0.28 -5.02 29.76
CA ASP A 282 1.26 -5.78 30.54
C ASP A 282 0.97 -5.69 32.05
N ALA A 283 1.82 -6.34 32.86
CA ALA A 283 1.68 -6.36 34.32
C ALA A 283 1.83 -4.96 34.94
N GLU A 284 2.56 -4.08 34.29
CA GLU A 284 2.83 -2.69 34.70
C GLU A 284 1.75 -1.71 34.21
N GLY A 285 0.78 -2.17 33.41
CA GLY A 285 -0.32 -1.36 32.88
C GLY A 285 0.04 -0.52 31.65
N ASN A 286 1.10 -0.87 30.93
CA ASN A 286 1.43 -0.33 29.62
C ASN A 286 0.63 -1.03 28.53
N LEU A 287 0.25 -0.28 27.50
CA LEU A 287 -0.52 -0.80 26.39
C LEU A 287 0.36 -1.71 25.51
N LEU A 288 -0.09 -2.94 25.24
CA LEU A 288 0.63 -3.92 24.42
C LEU A 288 0.34 -3.77 22.92
N ILE A 289 -0.81 -3.18 22.57
CA ILE A 289 -1.31 -3.06 21.21
C ILE A 289 -1.18 -1.61 20.76
N ASP A 290 -0.37 -1.36 19.75
CA ASP A 290 -0.15 -0.03 19.19
C ASP A 290 -1.26 0.35 18.19
N VAL A 291 -1.73 -0.62 17.40
CA VAL A 291 -2.62 -0.42 16.24
C VAL A 291 -3.75 -1.45 16.24
N VAL A 292 -4.98 -0.98 16.04
CA VAL A 292 -6.17 -1.83 15.80
C VAL A 292 -6.62 -1.61 14.36
N LEU A 293 -6.45 -2.62 13.52
CA LEU A 293 -6.94 -2.62 12.14
C LEU A 293 -8.31 -3.30 12.05
N THR A 294 -9.12 -2.86 11.09
CA THR A 294 -10.30 -3.61 10.67
C THR A 294 -9.95 -4.59 9.56
N LYS A 295 -10.69 -5.69 9.47
CA LYS A 295 -10.54 -6.74 8.46
C LYS A 295 -10.56 -6.19 7.03
N SER A 296 -11.39 -5.17 6.77
CA SER A 296 -11.41 -4.46 5.49
C SER A 296 -10.06 -3.80 5.14
N GLN A 297 -9.19 -3.47 6.10
CA GLN A 297 -7.88 -2.87 5.81
C GLN A 297 -6.81 -3.89 5.36
N PHE A 298 -6.95 -5.16 5.70
CA PHE A 298 -6.01 -6.22 5.29
C PHE A 298 -6.60 -7.07 4.17
N LYS A 299 -6.39 -6.66 2.91
CA LYS A 299 -7.13 -7.23 1.76
C LYS A 299 -6.89 -8.73 1.51
N PHE A 300 -5.77 -9.26 1.98
CA PHE A 300 -5.39 -10.68 1.87
C PHE A 300 -5.60 -11.47 3.16
N HIS A 301 -6.35 -10.94 4.13
CA HIS A 301 -6.58 -11.60 5.42
C HIS A 301 -7.08 -13.06 5.30
N LYS A 302 -7.90 -13.39 4.29
CA LYS A 302 -8.44 -14.74 4.06
C LYS A 302 -7.40 -15.76 3.60
N LEU A 303 -6.25 -15.29 3.11
CA LEU A 303 -5.19 -16.14 2.57
C LEU A 303 -4.23 -16.63 3.67
N TYR A 304 -4.37 -16.12 4.90
CA TYR A 304 -3.58 -16.51 6.05
C TYR A 304 -4.46 -17.22 7.08
N ALA A 305 -3.94 -18.34 7.60
CA ALA A 305 -4.65 -19.17 8.58
C ALA A 305 -4.80 -18.50 9.96
N SER A 306 -3.87 -17.62 10.33
CA SER A 306 -3.87 -16.86 11.57
C SER A 306 -2.99 -15.61 11.47
N TYR A 307 -3.09 -14.73 12.46
CA TYR A 307 -2.16 -13.62 12.64
C TYR A 307 -0.70 -14.12 12.70
N ASP A 308 -0.42 -15.14 13.51
CA ASP A 308 0.94 -15.66 13.67
C ASP A 308 1.50 -16.25 12.37
N ALA A 309 0.65 -16.88 11.55
CA ALA A 309 1.06 -17.41 10.25
C ALA A 309 1.52 -16.29 9.30
N TRP A 310 0.76 -15.20 9.25
CA TRP A 310 1.15 -14.00 8.51
C TRP A 310 2.41 -13.35 9.10
N PHE A 311 2.40 -13.07 10.41
CA PHE A 311 3.47 -12.35 11.10
C PHE A 311 4.81 -13.08 11.02
N LYS A 312 4.80 -14.40 11.20
CA LYS A 312 5.99 -15.25 11.04
C LYS A 312 6.62 -15.05 9.67
N VAL A 313 5.83 -15.11 8.60
CA VAL A 313 6.35 -14.96 7.24
C VAL A 313 6.82 -13.53 6.98
N PHE A 314 6.06 -12.52 7.43
CA PHE A 314 6.44 -11.11 7.29
C PHE A 314 7.77 -10.77 7.96
N THR A 315 8.07 -11.42 9.10
CA THR A 315 9.30 -11.20 9.88
C THR A 315 10.43 -12.19 9.54
N THR A 316 10.19 -13.14 8.64
CA THR A 316 11.22 -14.09 8.22
C THR A 316 12.20 -13.42 7.28
N GLU A 317 13.49 -13.45 7.65
CA GLU A 317 14.57 -13.05 6.76
C GLU A 317 14.69 -14.07 5.62
N ILE A 318 14.78 -13.56 4.39
CA ILE A 318 14.82 -14.40 3.20
C ILE A 318 16.29 -14.65 2.83
N PRO A 319 16.72 -15.86 2.44
CA PRO A 319 18.14 -16.21 2.31
C PRO A 319 18.97 -15.43 1.29
N TRP A 320 18.33 -14.57 0.49
CA TRP A 320 18.96 -13.77 -0.57
C TRP A 320 18.73 -12.26 -0.39
N ILE A 321 18.21 -11.87 0.78
CA ILE A 321 18.25 -10.52 1.39
C ILE A 321 19.55 -10.44 2.20
#